data_AF-A0A817TFP5-F1
#
_entry.id   AF-A0A817TFP5-F1
#
_cell.length_a   1.000
_cell.length_b   1.000
_cell.length_c   1.000
_cell.angle_alpha   90.00
_cell.angle_beta   90.00
_cell.angle_gamma   90.00
#
_symmetry.space_group_name_H-M   'P 1'
#
loop_
_entity.id
_entity.type
_entity.pdbx_description
1 polymer ?
#
loop_
_entity_poly.entity_id
_entity_poly.type
_entity_poly.pdbx_seq_one_letter_code
_entity_poly.pdbx_strand_id
1 'polypeptide(L)'
;MENSFIQLNDLPDEILLTILKKLPNTDVLYSLIGVNKRLDTIVKDSIFTRYLTLMTPCNDLSRITEPILNRFCVEILSEIRHKILWLNLELSSMDRILLSTNYPNLLGLALHKLIPEKASELFTGKIFSLILLNS
;
A
#
# COMPACT_ATOMS: atom_id res chain seq x y z
N MET A 1 -34.11 -6.89 -24.30
CA MET A 1 -32.93 -7.42 -23.57
C MET A 1 -32.75 -6.54 -22.36
N GLU A 2 -33.16 -7.01 -21.20
CA GLU A 2 -32.89 -6.32 -19.93
C GLU A 2 -31.41 -6.49 -19.61
N ASN A 3 -30.64 -5.40 -19.63
CA ASN A 3 -29.31 -5.41 -19.06
C ASN A 3 -29.48 -5.53 -17.54
N SER A 4 -29.29 -6.73 -17.00
CA SER A 4 -29.17 -6.89 -15.55
C SER A 4 -27.89 -6.19 -15.11
N PHE A 5 -28.05 -5.06 -14.44
CA PHE A 5 -26.94 -4.38 -13.78
C PHE A 5 -26.49 -5.24 -12.61
N ILE A 6 -25.42 -6.01 -12.82
CA ILE A 6 -24.74 -6.69 -11.72
C ILE A 6 -24.13 -5.60 -10.84
N GLN A 7 -24.60 -5.47 -9.60
CA GLN A 7 -23.98 -4.54 -8.67
C GLN A 7 -22.64 -5.11 -8.22
N LEU A 8 -21.64 -4.24 -8.02
CA LEU A 8 -20.33 -4.65 -7.54
C LEU A 8 -20.44 -5.47 -6.23
N ASN A 9 -21.39 -5.11 -5.36
CA ASN A 9 -21.66 -5.80 -4.11
C ASN A 9 -22.26 -7.21 -4.28
N ASP A 10 -22.77 -7.55 -5.45
CA ASP A 10 -23.32 -8.89 -5.72
C ASP A 10 -22.24 -9.88 -6.20
N LEU A 11 -21.05 -9.38 -6.53
CA LEU A 11 -19.92 -10.21 -6.94
C LEU A 11 -19.37 -11.02 -5.77
N PRO A 12 -18.90 -12.27 -5.96
CA PRO A 12 -18.17 -13.03 -4.95
C PRO A 12 -16.87 -12.33 -4.51
N ASP A 13 -16.41 -12.65 -3.29
CA ASP A 13 -15.21 -12.05 -2.70
C ASP A 13 -13.95 -12.26 -3.55
N GLU A 14 -13.82 -13.43 -4.18
CA GLU A 14 -12.69 -13.80 -5.02
C GLU A 14 -12.62 -12.93 -6.29
N ILE A 15 -13.78 -12.60 -6.86
CA ILE A 15 -13.89 -11.73 -8.03
C ILE A 15 -13.56 -10.29 -7.64
N LEU A 16 -14.11 -9.82 -6.52
CA LEU A 16 -13.81 -8.49 -5.96
C LEU A 16 -12.31 -8.35 -5.70
N LEU A 17 -11.71 -9.33 -5.03
CA LEU A 17 -10.28 -9.35 -4.75
C LEU A 17 -9.45 -9.30 -6.03
N THR A 18 -9.85 -10.05 -7.07
CA THR A 18 -9.18 -10.04 -8.38
C THR A 18 -9.24 -8.66 -9.04
N ILE A 19 -10.37 -7.96 -8.93
CA ILE A 19 -10.53 -6.59 -9.46
C ILE A 19 -9.67 -5.62 -8.66
N LEU A 20 -9.78 -5.64 -7.33
CA LEU A 20 -9.08 -4.73 -6.44
C LEU A 20 -7.56 -4.86 -6.54
N LYS A 21 -7.03 -6.08 -6.73
CA LYS A 21 -5.58 -6.31 -6.90
C LYS A 21 -5.00 -5.71 -8.18
N LYS A 22 -5.83 -5.30 -9.14
CA LYS A 22 -5.39 -4.60 -10.35
C LYS A 22 -5.27 -3.09 -10.16
N LEU A 23 -5.74 -2.56 -9.02
CA LEU A 23 -5.71 -1.14 -8.70
C LEU A 23 -4.52 -0.81 -7.78
N PRO A 24 -4.04 0.44 -7.76
CA PRO A 24 -3.02 0.87 -6.81
C PRO A 24 -3.44 0.61 -5.36
N ASN A 25 -2.57 -0.02 -4.57
CA ASN A 25 -2.91 -0.39 -3.19
C ASN A 25 -3.29 0.83 -2.34
N THR A 26 -2.60 1.95 -2.53
CA THR A 26 -2.86 3.22 -1.83
C THR A 26 -4.29 3.69 -2.04
N ASP A 27 -4.74 3.69 -3.30
CA ASP A 27 -6.06 4.19 -3.67
C ASP A 27 -7.16 3.30 -3.11
N VAL A 28 -6.97 1.97 -3.21
CA VAL A 28 -7.92 0.99 -2.68
C VAL A 28 -8.02 1.08 -1.17
N LEU A 29 -6.90 1.02 -0.46
CA LEU A 29 -6.88 1.02 1.00
C LEU A 29 -7.42 2.34 1.55
N TYR A 30 -7.01 3.48 0.99
CA TYR A 30 -7.49 4.78 1.43
C TYR A 30 -8.99 4.98 1.15
N SER A 31 -9.47 4.55 -0.01
CA SER A 31 -10.84 4.81 -0.44
C SER A 31 -11.87 3.82 0.12
N LEU A 32 -11.47 2.58 0.40
CA LEU A 32 -12.42 1.53 0.80
C LEU A 32 -12.46 1.27 2.30
N ILE A 33 -11.38 1.56 3.04
CA ILE A 33 -11.37 1.33 4.49
C ILE A 33 -12.36 2.27 5.18
N GLY A 34 -13.25 1.67 5.97
CA GLY A 34 -14.32 2.35 6.70
C GLY A 34 -15.58 2.60 5.88
N VAL A 35 -15.60 2.27 4.58
CA VAL A 35 -16.77 2.47 3.71
C VAL A 35 -17.78 1.33 3.87
N ASN A 36 -17.30 0.09 3.88
CA ASN A 36 -18.17 -1.08 3.96
C ASN A 36 -17.46 -2.23 4.67
N LYS A 37 -18.11 -2.87 5.64
CA LYS A 37 -17.52 -3.95 6.46
C LYS A 37 -16.98 -5.13 5.64
N ARG A 38 -17.65 -5.49 4.55
CA ARG A 38 -17.22 -6.58 3.68
C ARG A 38 -15.98 -6.17 2.89
N LEU A 39 -15.98 -4.98 2.30
CA LEU A 39 -14.81 -4.45 1.59
C LEU A 39 -13.61 -4.28 2.53
N ASP A 40 -13.82 -3.78 3.75
CA ASP A 40 -12.81 -3.71 4.81
C ASP A 40 -12.15 -5.07 5.05
N THR A 41 -12.96 -6.12 5.16
CA THR A 41 -12.47 -7.49 5.37
C THR A 41 -11.61 -7.95 4.19
N ILE A 42 -12.06 -7.70 2.96
CA ILE A 42 -11.34 -8.08 1.73
C ILE A 42 -10.01 -7.31 1.61
N VAL A 43 -10.01 -5.99 1.75
CA VAL A 43 -8.80 -5.17 1.55
C VAL A 43 -7.79 -5.33 2.69
N LYS A 44 -8.23 -5.75 3.88
CA LYS A 44 -7.34 -6.09 5.00
C LYS A 44 -6.91 -7.57 4.99
N ASP A 45 -7.40 -8.39 4.06
CA ASP A 45 -7.00 -9.79 3.97
C ASP A 45 -5.53 -9.92 3.56
N SER A 46 -4.90 -11.01 3.99
CA SER A 46 -3.51 -11.32 3.67
C SER A 46 -3.26 -11.41 2.15
N ILE A 47 -4.21 -11.91 1.36
CA ILE A 47 -4.06 -12.05 -0.10
C ILE A 47 -3.88 -10.69 -0.78
N PHE A 48 -4.49 -9.63 -0.22
CA PHE A 48 -4.33 -8.25 -0.69
C PHE A 48 -3.11 -7.56 -0.05
N THR A 49 -2.92 -7.73 1.26
CA THR A 49 -1.97 -6.92 2.05
C THR A 49 -0.54 -7.46 2.13
N ARG A 50 -0.29 -8.69 1.68
CA ARG A 50 1.04 -9.32 1.76
C ARG A 50 2.12 -8.54 1.00
N TYR A 51 1.75 -7.96 -0.14
CA TYR A 51 2.63 -7.19 -1.01
C TYR A 51 1.96 -5.84 -1.27
N LEU A 52 2.46 -4.78 -0.64
CA LEU A 52 1.91 -3.44 -0.84
C LEU A 52 2.86 -2.58 -1.65
N THR A 53 2.28 -1.90 -2.63
CA THR A 53 2.94 -0.84 -3.37
C THR A 53 2.35 0.49 -2.95
N LEU A 54 3.11 1.24 -2.17
CA LEU A 54 2.77 2.57 -1.64
C LEU A 54 3.53 3.64 -2.42
N MET A 55 3.27 3.66 -3.73
CA MET A 55 3.78 4.68 -4.63
C MET A 55 2.71 5.73 -4.87
N THR A 56 3.11 6.99 -4.92
CA THR A 56 2.24 8.05 -5.38
C THR A 56 1.91 7.81 -6.86
N PRO A 57 0.63 7.84 -7.28
CA PRO A 57 0.29 7.68 -8.69
C PRO A 57 1.03 8.72 -9.53
N CYS A 58 1.56 8.31 -10.69
CA CYS A 58 2.48 9.08 -11.51
C CYS A 58 1.86 10.33 -12.17
N ASN A 59 0.57 10.61 -11.92
CA ASN A 59 -0.13 11.79 -12.40
C ASN A 59 -0.14 12.83 -11.27
N ASP A 60 0.48 13.99 -11.50
CA ASP A 60 0.65 15.10 -10.54
C ASP A 60 -0.65 15.58 -9.84
N LEU A 61 -1.82 15.17 -10.35
CA LEU A 61 -3.14 15.44 -9.76
C LEU A 61 -3.48 14.62 -8.52
N SER A 62 -2.69 13.59 -8.17
CA SER A 62 -3.00 12.64 -7.10
C SER A 62 -1.84 12.40 -6.15
N ARG A 63 -1.09 13.45 -5.80
CA ARG A 63 -0.10 13.33 -4.72
C ARG A 63 -0.81 12.93 -3.43
N ILE A 64 -0.32 11.88 -2.78
CA ILE A 64 -0.73 11.54 -1.41
C ILE A 64 -0.42 12.78 -0.57
N THR A 65 -1.46 13.49 -0.16
CA THR A 65 -1.29 14.68 0.65
C THR A 65 -0.86 14.27 2.06
N GLU A 66 -0.24 15.20 2.75
CA GLU A 66 0.19 15.04 4.13
C GLU A 66 -0.89 14.46 5.08
N PRO A 67 -2.15 14.94 5.04
CA PRO A 67 -3.24 14.35 5.81
C PRO A 67 -3.57 12.90 5.41
N ILE A 68 -3.55 12.59 4.11
CA ILE A 68 -3.81 11.24 3.59
C ILE A 68 -2.74 10.28 4.09
N LEU A 69 -1.47 10.68 4.00
CA LEU A 69 -0.34 9.88 4.47
C LEU A 69 -0.42 9.64 5.99
N ASN A 70 -0.73 10.68 6.77
CA ASN A 70 -0.87 10.54 8.23
C ASN A 70 -1.98 9.57 8.61
N ARG A 71 -3.17 9.72 8.01
CA ARG A 71 -4.27 8.79 8.22
C ARG A 71 -3.89 7.37 7.84
N PHE A 72 -3.25 7.21 6.69
CA PHE A 72 -2.79 5.91 6.21
C PHE A 72 -1.81 5.25 7.19
N CYS A 73 -0.83 5.99 7.70
CA CYS A 73 0.14 5.50 8.67
C CYS A 73 -0.48 5.13 10.03
N VAL A 74 -1.36 5.98 10.55
CA VAL A 74 -1.92 5.80 11.91
C VAL A 74 -3.06 4.78 11.93
N GLU A 75 -3.96 4.82 10.95
CA GLU A 75 -5.17 3.99 10.96
C GLU A 75 -4.97 2.72 10.13
N ILE A 76 -4.51 2.85 8.89
CA ILE A 76 -4.53 1.73 7.95
C ILE A 76 -3.36 0.79 8.22
N LEU A 77 -2.13 1.31 8.22
CA LEU A 77 -0.93 0.49 8.39
C LEU A 77 -0.86 -0.15 9.77
N SER A 78 -1.34 0.52 10.82
CA SER A 78 -1.33 -0.04 12.17
C SER A 78 -2.15 -1.34 12.26
N GLU A 79 -3.26 -1.43 11.52
CA GLU A 79 -4.11 -2.61 11.46
C GLU A 79 -3.52 -3.75 10.64
N ILE A 80 -2.86 -3.45 9.52
CA ILE A 80 -2.43 -4.48 8.55
C ILE A 80 -0.93 -4.84 8.63
N ARG A 81 -0.13 -4.12 9.43
CA ARG A 81 1.34 -4.28 9.53
C ARG A 81 1.86 -5.70 9.69
N HIS A 82 1.11 -6.54 10.40
CA HIS A 82 1.48 -7.92 10.69
C HIS A 82 1.26 -8.87 9.49
N LYS A 83 0.53 -8.43 8.45
CA LYS A 83 0.28 -9.21 7.24
C LYS A 83 1.24 -8.87 6.11
N ILE A 84 1.91 -7.71 6.21
CA ILE A 84 2.81 -7.19 5.19
C ILE A 84 4.12 -7.96 5.21
N LEU A 85 4.47 -8.58 4.09
CA LEU A 85 5.78 -9.21 3.87
C LEU A 85 6.69 -8.37 2.96
N TRP A 86 6.10 -7.53 2.11
CA TRP A 86 6.84 -6.73 1.15
C TRP A 86 6.25 -5.34 1.00
N LEU A 87 7.12 -4.33 1.00
CA LEU A 87 6.76 -2.93 0.77
C LEU A 87 7.54 -2.36 -0.41
N ASN A 88 6.84 -1.78 -1.38
CA ASN A 88 7.43 -0.88 -2.37
C ASN A 88 7.04 0.54 -1.99
N LEU A 89 8.02 1.39 -1.68
CA LEU A 89 7.78 2.76 -1.21
C LEU A 89 8.44 3.78 -2.14
N GLU A 90 7.89 5.00 -2.15
CA GLU A 90 8.63 6.16 -2.65
C GLU A 90 9.58 6.68 -1.57
N LEU A 91 10.78 7.11 -1.96
CA LEU A 91 11.78 7.63 -1.00
C LEU A 91 11.23 8.81 -0.16
N SER A 92 10.35 9.64 -0.73
CA SER A 92 9.76 10.79 -0.06
C SER A 92 8.82 10.43 1.11
N SER A 93 8.20 9.25 1.08
CA SER A 93 7.26 8.78 2.11
C SER A 93 7.86 7.70 3.02
N MET A 94 9.03 7.18 2.67
CA MET A 94 9.70 6.07 3.35
C MET A 94 9.83 6.27 4.86
N ASP A 95 10.43 7.38 5.32
CA ASP A 95 10.69 7.59 6.76
C ASP A 95 9.39 7.53 7.55
N ARG A 96 8.33 8.18 7.05
CA ARG A 96 7.04 8.19 7.73
C ARG A 96 6.42 6.81 7.78
N ILE A 97 6.42 6.08 6.67
CA ILE A 97 5.82 4.75 6.58
C ILE A 97 6.60 3.76 7.46
N LEU A 98 7.92 3.77 7.40
CA LEU A 98 8.78 2.86 8.16
C LEU A 98 8.85 3.19 9.65
N LEU A 99 8.76 4.47 10.03
CA LEU A 99 8.78 4.89 11.44
C LEU A 99 7.40 4.85 12.10
N SER A 100 6.31 4.89 11.32
CA SER A 100 4.96 4.91 11.87
C SER A 100 4.55 3.64 12.62
N THR A 101 5.17 2.51 12.30
CA THR A 101 4.73 1.21 12.82
C THR A 101 5.83 0.14 12.73
N ASN A 102 5.69 -0.94 13.51
CA ASN A 102 6.57 -2.10 13.44
C ASN A 102 6.00 -3.12 12.45
N TYR A 103 6.81 -3.60 11.51
CA TYR A 103 6.44 -4.62 10.53
C TYR A 103 7.11 -5.95 10.88
N PRO A 104 6.52 -6.77 11.77
CA PRO A 104 7.19 -7.94 12.33
C PRO A 104 7.50 -9.02 11.29
N ASN A 105 6.78 -9.03 10.17
CA ASN A 105 6.90 -10.03 9.11
C ASN A 105 7.50 -9.46 7.82
N LEU A 106 8.04 -8.23 7.84
CA LEU A 106 8.62 -7.62 6.64
C LEU A 106 9.87 -8.37 6.20
N LEU A 107 9.82 -8.97 5.02
CA LEU A 107 10.91 -9.73 4.41
C LEU A 107 11.67 -8.90 3.36
N GLY A 108 11.03 -7.91 2.77
CA GLY A 108 11.67 -7.08 1.75
C GLY A 108 11.08 -5.69 1.59
N LEU A 109 11.94 -4.79 1.12
CA LEU A 109 11.67 -3.39 0.89
C LEU A 109 12.27 -2.98 -0.45
N ALA A 110 11.47 -2.38 -1.32
CA ALA A 110 11.95 -1.68 -2.50
C ALA A 110 11.70 -0.18 -2.37
N LEU A 111 12.68 0.62 -2.77
CA LEU A 111 12.60 2.07 -2.78
C LEU A 111 12.64 2.58 -4.22
N HIS A 112 11.67 3.43 -4.56
CA HIS A 112 11.57 4.10 -5.85
C HIS A 112 12.04 5.55 -5.76
N LYS A 113 12.52 6.07 -6.90
CA LYS A 113 13.05 7.45 -7.05
C LYS A 113 14.20 7.73 -6.06
N LEU A 114 15.11 6.77 -5.93
CA LEU A 114 16.29 6.92 -5.10
C LEU A 114 17.21 7.98 -5.71
N ILE A 115 17.45 9.05 -4.98
CA ILE A 115 18.46 10.04 -5.34
C ILE A 115 19.81 9.49 -4.82
N PRO A 116 20.84 9.32 -5.67
CA PRO A 116 22.09 8.65 -5.32
C PRO A 116 22.76 9.17 -4.03
N GLU A 117 22.65 10.46 -3.77
CA GLU A 117 23.20 11.11 -2.58
C GLU A 117 22.56 10.59 -1.29
N LYS A 118 21.25 10.34 -1.30
CA LYS A 118 20.49 9.77 -0.16
C LYS A 118 20.64 8.25 -0.01
N ALA A 119 21.13 7.56 -1.03
CA ALA A 119 21.37 6.12 -0.97
C ALA A 119 22.40 5.81 0.13
N SER A 120 23.49 6.57 0.16
CA SER A 120 24.62 6.35 1.09
C SER A 120 24.21 6.45 2.57
N GLU A 121 23.36 7.42 2.91
CA GLU A 121 22.83 7.61 4.27
C GLU A 121 21.94 6.42 4.69
N LEU A 122 21.10 5.93 3.78
CA LEU A 122 20.21 4.79 4.04
C LEU A 122 20.95 3.48 4.37
N PHE A 123 22.06 3.22 3.69
CA PHE A 123 22.84 1.99 3.88
C PHE A 123 23.65 1.97 5.19
N THR A 124 23.81 3.11 5.86
CA THR A 124 24.55 3.18 7.13
C THR A 124 23.69 2.90 8.37
N GLY A 125 22.36 2.90 8.25
CA GLY A 125 21.46 2.99 9.41
C GLY A 125 20.67 1.73 9.79
N LYS A 126 20.11 0.98 8.83
CA LYS A 126 19.18 -0.14 9.13
C LYS A 126 19.19 -1.19 8.01
N ILE A 127 19.57 -2.42 8.34
CA ILE A 127 19.59 -3.53 7.38
C ILE A 127 18.16 -4.08 7.22
N PHE A 128 17.47 -3.63 6.18
CA PHE A 128 16.44 -4.42 5.50
C PHE A 128 17.05 -4.97 4.21
N SER A 129 16.61 -6.13 3.74
CA SER A 129 16.96 -6.62 2.40
C SER A 129 16.41 -5.65 1.35
N LEU A 130 17.22 -4.64 1.01
CA LEU A 130 16.88 -3.54 0.12
C LEU A 130 17.16 -3.94 -1.33
N ILE A 131 16.11 -3.99 -2.15
CA ILE A 131 16.25 -4.08 -3.61
C ILE A 131 16.03 -2.68 -4.19
N LEU A 132 17.05 -2.15 -4.86
CA LEU A 132 16.97 -0.87 -5.56
C LEU A 132 16.39 -1.10 -6.97
N LEU A 133 15.29 -0.41 -7.27
CA LEU A 133 14.67 -0.42 -8.59
C LEU A 133 14.88 0.95 -9.24
N ASN A 134 15.81 1.02 -10.20
CA ASN A 134 15.98 2.21 -11.04
C ASN A 134 14.98 2.09 -12.21
N SER A 135 14.06 3.03 -12.31
CA SER A 135 13.10 3.16 -13.41
C SER A 135 13.30 4.50 -14.10
#